data_AF-A0AA37GSV0-F1
#
_entry.id   AF-A0AA37GSV0-F1
#
_cell.length_a   1.000
_cell.length_b   1.000
_cell.length_c   1.000
_cell.angle_alpha   90.00
_cell.angle_beta   90.00
_cell.angle_gamma   90.00
#
_symmetry.space_group_name_H-M   'P 1'
#
loop_
_entity.id
_entity.type
_entity.pdbx_description
1 polymer ?
#
loop_
_entity_poly.entity_id
_entity_poly.type
_entity_poly.pdbx_seq_one_letter_code
_entity_poly.pdbx_strand_id
1 'polypeptide(L)'
;MVFACGVCWRAFPSGWRARDQHCNATGHCPPAHECALCDYYSDNNQDKLEHEREEHLHCSPCDLDFQSWNNIQQVEFPTPTLITSP
;
A
#
# COMPACT_ATOMS: atom_id res chain seq x y z
N MET A 1 -0.72 12.69 11.04
CA MET A 1 -0.98 11.89 9.82
C MET A 1 -2.14 12.51 9.07
N VAL A 2 -1.88 13.06 7.88
CA VAL A 2 -2.90 13.72 7.04
C VAL A 2 -3.21 12.78 5.89
N PHE A 3 -4.49 12.53 5.62
CA PHE A 3 -4.90 11.64 4.54
C PHE A 3 -5.40 12.46 3.36
N ALA A 4 -5.11 12.04 2.14
CA ALA A 4 -5.55 12.75 0.94
C ALA A 4 -6.52 11.89 0.13
N CYS A 5 -7.40 12.54 -0.63
CA CYS A 5 -8.15 11.87 -1.69
C CYS A 5 -7.24 11.66 -2.91
N GLY A 6 -7.25 10.46 -3.51
CA GLY A 6 -6.44 10.13 -4.69
C GLY A 6 -6.95 10.73 -6.01
N VAL A 7 -8.14 11.34 -6.00
CA VAL A 7 -8.75 11.93 -7.21
C VAL A 7 -8.64 13.45 -7.20
N CYS A 8 -9.11 14.10 -6.12
CA CYS A 8 -9.15 15.55 -6.02
C CYS A 8 -8.04 16.15 -5.15
N TRP A 9 -7.15 15.31 -4.59
CA TRP A 9 -6.01 15.69 -3.74
C TRP A 9 -6.37 16.55 -2.53
N ARG A 10 -7.64 16.54 -2.12
CA ARG A 10 -8.08 17.22 -0.92
C ARG A 10 -7.46 16.54 0.30
N ALA A 11 -6.85 17.33 1.17
CA ALA A 11 -6.26 16.88 2.43
C ALA A 11 -7.30 16.83 3.56
N PHE A 12 -7.22 15.79 4.37
CA PHE A 12 -8.10 15.48 5.49
C PHE A 12 -7.24 15.33 6.76
N PRO A 13 -6.98 16.43 7.47
CA PRO A 13 -6.23 16.39 8.73
C PRO A 13 -7.01 15.68 9.85
N SER A 14 -8.33 15.54 9.70
CA SER A 14 -9.22 14.81 10.62
C SER A 14 -9.04 13.29 10.58
N GLY A 15 -8.13 12.76 9.75
CA GLY A 15 -7.81 11.34 9.66
C GLY A 15 -8.49 10.62 8.49
N TRP A 16 -8.14 9.34 8.32
CA TRP A 16 -8.57 8.51 7.19
C TRP A 16 -10.09 8.37 7.11
N ARG A 17 -10.81 8.32 8.26
CA ARG A 17 -12.28 8.21 8.30
C ARG A 17 -12.97 9.37 7.57
N ALA A 18 -12.43 10.59 7.69
CA ALA A 18 -12.97 11.76 7.01
C ALA A 18 -12.71 11.70 5.49
N ARG A 19 -11.54 11.22 5.09
CA ARG A 19 -11.24 10.91 3.68
C ARG A 19 -12.19 9.84 3.14
N ASP A 20 -12.44 8.78 3.90
CA ASP A 20 -13.25 7.64 3.45
C ASP A 20 -14.72 8.03 3.28
N GLN A 21 -15.25 8.82 4.23
CA GLN A 21 -16.57 9.43 4.08
C GLN A 21 -16.64 10.30 2.83
N HIS A 22 -15.63 11.13 2.57
CA HIS A 22 -15.55 11.94 1.36
C HIS A 22 -15.57 11.07 0.10
N CYS A 23 -14.69 10.06 0.04
CA CYS A 23 -14.59 9.12 -1.07
C CYS A 23 -15.93 8.43 -1.35
N ASN A 24 -16.59 7.91 -0.31
CA ASN A 24 -17.90 7.27 -0.44
C ASN A 24 -18.99 8.25 -0.90
N ALA A 25 -18.98 9.49 -0.40
CA ALA A 25 -19.99 10.50 -0.75
C ALA A 25 -19.83 11.05 -2.18
N THR A 26 -18.60 11.16 -2.69
CA THR A 26 -18.33 11.73 -4.02
C THR A 26 -18.03 10.68 -5.09
N GLY A 27 -17.99 9.40 -4.72
CA GLY A 27 -17.52 8.33 -5.61
C GLY A 27 -16.03 8.44 -5.96
N HIS A 28 -15.24 9.10 -5.12
CA HIS A 28 -13.78 9.14 -5.27
C HIS A 28 -13.14 7.95 -4.58
N CYS A 29 -11.86 7.72 -4.88
CA CYS A 29 -11.03 6.72 -4.22
C CYS A 29 -9.85 7.36 -3.48
N PRO A 30 -9.30 6.68 -2.47
CA PRO A 30 -7.97 7.01 -1.95
C PRO A 30 -6.87 6.88 -3.03
N PRO A 31 -5.64 7.33 -2.73
CA PRO A 31 -4.50 7.12 -3.61
C PRO A 31 -4.30 5.62 -3.88
N ALA A 32 -4.08 5.25 -5.14
CA ALA A 32 -4.06 3.85 -5.57
C ALA A 32 -2.93 3.03 -4.92
N HIS A 33 -1.84 3.68 -4.54
CA HIS A 33 -0.65 3.04 -3.97
C HIS A 33 -0.26 3.70 -2.64
N GLU A 34 -1.25 4.00 -1.78
CA GLU A 34 -0.97 4.37 -0.40
C GLU A 34 -0.48 3.16 0.41
N CYS A 35 0.51 3.38 1.26
CA CYS A 35 0.93 2.43 2.27
C CYS A 35 -0.21 2.25 3.30
N ALA A 36 -0.50 1.00 3.67
CA ALA A 36 -1.54 0.75 4.69
C ALA A 36 -1.09 1.11 6.11
N LEU A 37 0.22 1.25 6.34
CA LEU A 37 0.84 1.38 7.64
C LEU A 37 1.31 2.83 7.95
N CYS A 38 1.45 3.68 6.93
CA CYS A 38 1.82 5.07 7.10
C CYS A 38 1.20 5.99 6.03
N ASP A 39 1.54 7.29 6.02
CA ASP A 39 1.03 8.28 5.06
C ASP A 39 1.83 8.38 3.76
N TYR A 40 2.76 7.45 3.54
CA TYR A 40 3.49 7.35 2.28
C TYR A 40 2.57 6.85 1.16
N TYR A 41 2.71 7.42 -0.02
CA TYR A 41 2.08 6.93 -1.24
C TYR A 41 3.08 7.06 -2.38
N SER A 42 3.01 6.13 -3.32
CA SER A 42 3.90 6.07 -4.48
C SER A 42 3.12 6.08 -5.79
N ASP A 43 3.85 6.25 -6.89
CA ASP A 43 3.25 6.27 -8.24
C ASP A 43 2.94 4.85 -8.76
N ASN A 44 3.54 3.82 -8.16
CA ASN A 44 3.37 2.43 -8.59
C ASN A 44 3.30 1.45 -7.42
N ASN A 45 2.53 0.38 -7.61
CA ASN A 45 2.36 -0.66 -6.59
C ASN A 45 3.68 -1.32 -6.14
N GLN A 46 4.65 -1.47 -7.04
CA GLN A 46 5.95 -2.06 -6.69
C GLN A 46 6.68 -1.23 -5.64
N ASP A 47 6.71 0.09 -5.82
CA ASP A 47 7.37 1.02 -4.92
C ASP A 47 6.67 1.08 -3.55
N LYS A 48 5.33 1.03 -3.54
CA LYS A 48 4.55 0.85 -2.31
C LYS A 48 4.96 -0.44 -1.57
N LEU A 49 5.06 -1.56 -2.29
CA LEU A 49 5.44 -2.85 -1.70
C LEU A 49 6.88 -2.82 -1.16
N GLU A 50 7.80 -2.16 -1.87
CA GLU A 50 9.19 -1.94 -1.44
C GLU A 50 9.27 -1.04 -0.21
N HIS A 51 8.46 -0.01 -0.13
CA HIS A 51 8.32 0.81 1.06
C HIS A 51 7.78 0.00 2.26
N GLU A 52 6.68 -0.75 2.09
CA GLU A 52 6.08 -1.56 3.17
C GLU A 52 7.06 -2.60 3.73
N ARG A 53 7.87 -3.19 2.86
CA ARG A 53 8.83 -4.23 3.25
C ARG A 53 10.11 -3.66 3.89
N GLU A 54 10.64 -2.54 3.40
CA GLU A 54 11.89 -1.97 3.92
C GLU A 54 11.65 -1.14 5.19
N GLU A 55 10.60 -0.31 5.20
CA GLU A 55 10.34 0.63 6.28
C GLU A 55 9.45 0.04 7.39
N HIS A 56 8.58 -0.90 7.04
CA HIS A 56 7.64 -1.51 8.00
C HIS A 56 7.84 -3.00 8.21
N LEU A 57 8.79 -3.62 7.49
CA LEU A 57 9.03 -5.06 7.53
C LEU A 57 7.73 -5.86 7.30
N HIS A 58 6.82 -5.34 6.48
CA HIS A 58 5.53 -5.93 6.21
C HIS A 58 5.45 -6.43 4.76
N CYS A 59 4.99 -7.67 4.58
CA CYS A 59 4.63 -8.20 3.28
C CYS A 59 3.12 -8.07 3.07
N SER A 60 2.67 -7.03 2.35
CA SER A 60 1.24 -6.89 2.01
C SER A 60 0.67 -8.07 1.20
N PRO A 61 1.41 -8.70 0.25
CA PRO A 61 0.92 -9.91 -0.45
C PRO A 61 0.72 -11.11 0.46
N CYS A 62 1.47 -11.19 1.56
CA CYS A 62 1.44 -12.29 2.51
C CYS A 62 0.53 -11.99 3.71
N ASP A 63 0.17 -10.72 3.90
CA ASP A 63 -0.47 -10.16 5.09
C ASP A 63 0.29 -10.50 6.40
N LEU A 64 1.63 -10.45 6.36
CA LEU A 64 2.50 -10.80 7.48
C LEU A 64 3.49 -9.69 7.81
N ASP A 65 3.68 -9.42 9.09
CA ASP A 65 4.77 -8.61 9.63
C ASP A 65 5.99 -9.47 9.99
N PHE A 66 7.18 -8.88 9.86
CA PHE A 66 8.45 -9.52 10.13
C PHE A 66 9.27 -8.68 11.10
N GLN A 67 10.12 -9.35 11.89
CA GLN A 67 11.00 -8.68 12.85
C GLN A 67 12.32 -8.21 12.22
N SER A 68 12.63 -8.62 10.99
CA SER A 68 13.87 -8.25 10.30
C SER A 68 13.74 -8.34 8.78
N TRP A 69 14.46 -7.47 8.07
CA TRP A 69 14.61 -7.48 6.63
C TRP A 69 15.09 -8.84 6.08
N ASN A 70 15.96 -9.52 6.84
CA ASN A 70 16.44 -10.84 6.44
C ASN A 70 15.31 -11.87 6.34
N ASN A 71 14.31 -11.79 7.22
CA ASN A 71 13.21 -12.75 7.26
C ASN A 71 12.22 -12.52 6.11
N ILE A 72 11.96 -11.26 5.76
CA ILE A 72 11.05 -10.93 4.65
C ILE A 72 11.67 -11.24 3.28
N GLN A 73 13.00 -11.21 3.15
CA GLN A 73 13.70 -11.61 1.91
C GLN A 73 13.60 -13.11 1.62
N GLN A 74 13.41 -13.93 2.65
CA GLN A 74 13.25 -15.38 2.51
C GLN A 74 11.82 -15.80 2.13
N VAL A 75 10.88 -14.86 2.04
CA VAL A 75 9.52 -15.14 1.64
C VAL A 75 9.49 -15.38 0.13
N GLU A 76 9.29 -16.63 -0.26
CA GLU A 76 9.13 -17.02 -1.65
C GLU A 76 7.76 -16.53 -2.14
N PHE A 77 7.73 -15.39 -2.82
CA PHE A 77 6.57 -15.00 -3.59
C PHE A 77 6.39 -16.05 -4.69
N PRO A 78 5.19 -16.62 -4.90
CA PRO A 78 4.93 -17.33 -6.14
C PRO A 78 5.15 -16.32 -7.25
N THR A 79 6.26 -16.47 -7.97
CA THR A 79 6.49 -15.73 -9.21
C THR A 79 5.25 -15.97 -10.06
N PRO A 80 4.70 -14.95 -10.75
CA PRO A 80 3.76 -15.22 -11.82
C PRO A 80 4.51 -16.12 -12.79
N THR A 81 4.27 -17.42 -12.69
CA THR A 81 4.82 -18.42 -13.58
C THR A 81 4.25 -18.02 -14.93
N LEU A 82 5.10 -17.39 -15.74
CA LEU A 82 4.91 -17.37 -17.17
C LEU A 82 4.76 -18.84 -17.54
N ILE A 83 3.51 -19.24 -17.75
CA ILE A 83 3.11 -20.49 -18.36
C ILE A 83 3.66 -20.51 -19.79
N THR A 84 4.96 -20.67 -19.96
CA THR A 84 5.52 -21.26 -21.19
C THR A 84 5.24 -22.75 -21.11
N SER A 85 4.05 -23.13 -21.58
CA SER A 85 3.73 -24.52 -21.92
C SER A 85 4.34 -24.87 -23.29
N PRO A 86 4.70 -26.15 -23.51
CA PRO A 86 5.44 -26.62 -24.70
C PRO A 86 4.64 -26.55 -26.01
#